data_AF-A0A0H2RVQ6-F1
#
_entry.id   AF-A0A0H2RVQ6-F1
#
_cell.length_a   1.000
_cell.length_b   1.000
_cell.length_c   1.000
_cell.angle_alpha   90.00
_cell.angle_beta   90.00
_cell.angle_gamma   90.00
#
_symmetry.space_group_name_H-M   'P 1'
#
loop_
_entity.id
_entity.type
_entity.pdbx_description
1 polymer ?
#
loop_
_entity_poly.entity_id
_entity_poly.type
_entity_poly.pdbx_seq_one_letter_code
_entity_poly.pdbx_strand_id
1 'polypeptide(L)'
;MPVTSISFPIDEKRVRLLGQLEYYFSLQNLAQDLYLRRQMDSRGWIPIELIASFKRVQRQTQDVQLVLEVLKLSDLVEVRDSYVRLRNGQWQGVVLPDATPTVFEETNVEGDIDEEDEDDVVFVMHETKQS
;
A
#
# COMPACT_ATOMS: atom_id res chain seq x y z
N MET A 1 -3.35 19.76 -8.43
CA MET A 1 -3.96 18.63 -9.17
C MET A 1 -3.30 17.36 -8.65
N PRO A 2 -4.04 16.25 -8.50
CA PRO A 2 -3.43 14.96 -8.17
C PRO A 2 -2.47 14.50 -9.26
N VAL A 3 -1.46 13.71 -8.89
CA VAL A 3 -0.55 13.01 -9.81
C VAL A 3 -1.18 11.71 -10.32
N THR A 4 -2.07 11.12 -9.54
CA THR A 4 -2.86 9.95 -9.96
C THR A 4 -3.77 10.30 -11.13
N SER A 5 -3.78 9.42 -12.13
CA SER A 5 -4.64 9.54 -13.30
C SER A 5 -6.01 8.94 -12.99
N ILE A 6 -7.00 9.81 -12.80
CA ILE A 6 -8.38 9.41 -12.46
C ILE A 6 -9.12 9.03 -13.74
N SER A 7 -9.46 7.74 -13.89
CA SER A 7 -10.12 7.18 -15.08
C SER A 7 -11.65 7.04 -14.95
N PHE A 8 -12.22 7.36 -13.79
CA PHE A 8 -13.64 7.22 -13.48
C PHE A 8 -14.23 8.50 -12.86
N PRO A 9 -15.56 8.69 -12.89
CA PRO A 9 -16.20 9.88 -12.32
C PRO A 9 -16.02 9.91 -10.80
N ILE A 10 -15.45 11.00 -10.30
CA ILE A 10 -15.26 11.25 -8.87
C ILE A 10 -15.61 12.71 -8.58
N ASP A 11 -16.13 12.98 -7.38
CA ASP A 11 -16.47 14.34 -6.97
C ASP A 11 -15.23 15.22 -6.82
N GLU A 12 -15.37 16.51 -7.16
CA GLU A 12 -14.27 17.48 -7.09
C GLU A 12 -13.62 17.56 -5.71
N LYS A 13 -14.39 17.30 -4.63
CA LYS A 13 -13.88 17.34 -3.26
C LYS A 13 -12.84 16.24 -3.06
N ARG A 14 -13.14 15.00 -3.45
CA ARG A 14 -12.17 13.89 -3.41
C ARG A 14 -10.96 14.14 -4.32
N VAL A 15 -11.12 14.76 -5.50
CA VAL A 15 -9.98 15.13 -6.37
C VAL A 15 -9.02 16.10 -5.69
N ARG A 16 -9.57 17.15 -5.04
CA ARG A 16 -8.75 18.15 -4.33
C ARG A 16 -8.06 17.54 -3.11
N LEU A 17 -8.77 16.68 -2.38
CA LEU A 17 -8.21 15.97 -1.24
C LEU A 17 -7.07 15.02 -1.68
N LEU A 18 -7.27 14.26 -2.76
CA LEU A 18 -6.26 13.36 -3.33
C LEU A 18 -4.97 14.11 -3.65
N GLY A 19 -5.05 15.20 -4.40
CA GLY A 19 -3.86 15.98 -4.73
C GLY A 19 -3.18 16.61 -3.51
N GLN A 20 -3.94 16.93 -2.46
CA GLN A 20 -3.36 17.41 -1.21
C GLN A 20 -2.60 16.32 -0.45
N LEU A 21 -3.13 15.10 -0.44
CA LEU A 21 -2.51 13.94 0.19
C LEU A 21 -1.25 13.52 -0.55
N GLU A 22 -1.32 13.42 -1.88
CA GLU A 22 -0.16 13.09 -2.73
C GLU A 22 0.97 14.11 -2.63
N TYR A 23 0.64 15.38 -2.44
CA TYR A 23 1.66 16.40 -2.19
C TYR A 23 2.49 16.09 -0.93
N TYR A 24 1.85 15.65 0.16
CA TYR A 24 2.56 15.28 1.38
C TYR A 24 3.51 14.10 1.16
N PHE A 25 3.10 13.13 0.35
CA PHE A 25 3.91 11.96 0.01
C PHE A 25 4.82 12.18 -1.20
N SER A 26 4.84 13.37 -1.82
CA SER A 26 5.77 13.64 -2.90
C SER A 26 7.22 13.54 -2.40
N LEU A 27 8.11 12.96 -3.21
CA LEU A 27 9.53 12.81 -2.85
C LEU A 27 10.18 14.15 -2.49
N GLN A 28 9.80 15.23 -3.20
CA GLN A 28 10.30 16.57 -2.92
C GLN A 28 9.85 17.07 -1.54
N ASN A 29 8.58 16.86 -1.16
CA ASN A 29 8.10 17.23 0.18
C ASN A 29 8.79 16.39 1.25
N LEU A 30 8.82 15.07 1.06
CA LEU A 30 9.42 14.14 2.02
C LEU A 30 10.91 14.41 2.25
N ALA A 31 11.68 14.77 1.21
CA ALA A 31 13.09 15.10 1.36
C ALA A 31 13.32 16.27 2.35
N GLN A 32 12.38 17.21 2.43
CA GLN A 32 12.47 18.42 3.26
C GLN A 32 11.71 18.29 4.59
N ASP A 33 10.64 17.50 4.64
CA ASP A 33 9.76 17.38 5.79
C ASP A 33 10.26 16.34 6.81
N LEU A 34 11.16 16.80 7.68
CA LEU A 34 11.68 15.98 8.79
C LEU A 34 10.59 15.53 9.77
N TYR A 35 9.51 16.30 9.92
CA TYR A 35 8.43 15.90 10.82
C TYR A 35 7.73 14.67 10.28
N LEU A 36 7.34 14.67 8.99
CA LEU A 36 6.68 13.52 8.37
C LEU A 36 7.61 12.29 8.34
N ARG A 37 8.91 12.49 8.07
CA ARG A 37 9.92 11.41 8.10
C ARG A 37 10.10 10.78 9.48
N ARG A 38 10.03 11.57 10.56
CA ARG A 38 10.10 11.06 11.94
C ARG A 38 8.89 10.23 12.35
N GLN A 39 7.80 10.34 11.60
CA GLN A 39 6.58 9.59 11.84
C GLN A 39 6.52 8.30 11.01
N MET A 40 7.51 8.09 10.13
CA MET A 40 7.71 6.83 9.43
C MET A 40 8.35 5.81 10.35
N ASP A 41 7.85 4.58 10.30
CA ASP A 41 8.55 3.43 10.85
C ASP A 41 9.70 2.96 9.94
N SER A 42 10.39 1.90 10.36
CA SER A 42 11.50 1.29 9.63
C SER A 42 11.15 0.80 8.21
N ARG A 43 9.86 0.66 7.90
CA ARG A 43 9.32 0.23 6.60
C ARG A 43 8.51 1.33 5.90
N GLY A 44 8.62 2.57 6.36
CA GLY A 44 8.00 3.75 5.76
C GLY A 44 6.52 3.96 6.10
N TRP A 45 5.92 3.17 6.99
CA TRP A 45 4.51 3.28 7.34
C TRP A 45 4.23 4.44 8.27
N ILE A 46 3.11 5.11 8.02
CA ILE A 46 2.60 6.23 8.79
C ILE A 46 1.12 5.98 9.11
N PRO A 47 0.66 6.18 10.36
CA PRO A 47 -0.76 6.07 10.69
C PRO A 47 -1.62 7.05 9.89
N ILE A 48 -2.73 6.59 9.33
CA ILE A 48 -3.65 7.45 8.57
C ILE A 48 -4.28 8.52 9.49
N GLU A 49 -4.53 8.19 10.74
CA GLU A 49 -5.04 9.14 11.75
C GLU A 49 -4.12 10.36 11.89
N LEU A 50 -2.80 10.15 11.84
CA LEU A 50 -1.83 11.23 11.87
C LEU A 50 -1.99 12.14 10.66
N ILE A 51 -2.10 11.57 9.45
CA ILE A 51 -2.29 12.34 8.22
C ILE A 51 -3.62 13.12 8.27
N ALA A 52 -4.69 12.49 8.76
CA ALA A 52 -5.98 13.13 8.96
C ALA A 52 -5.94 14.28 9.98
N SER A 53 -4.99 14.26 10.92
CA SER A 53 -4.79 15.32 11.90
C SER A 53 -4.13 16.59 11.33
N PHE A 54 -3.58 16.55 10.11
CA PHE A 54 -2.89 17.70 9.54
C PHE A 54 -3.84 18.86 9.26
N LYS A 55 -3.44 20.08 9.66
CA LYS A 55 -4.27 21.29 9.55
C LYS A 55 -4.81 21.57 8.15
N ARG A 56 -4.12 21.13 7.08
CA ARG A 56 -4.61 21.30 5.70
C ARG A 56 -5.60 20.22 5.28
N VAL A 57 -5.48 19.01 5.84
CA VAL A 57 -6.43 17.92 5.65
C VAL A 57 -7.70 18.19 6.44
N GLN A 58 -7.59 18.56 7.72
CA GLN A 58 -8.71 18.94 8.59
C GLN A 58 -9.56 20.09 8.04
N ARG A 59 -8.96 21.00 7.28
CA ARG A 59 -9.67 22.09 6.60
C ARG A 59 -10.55 21.62 5.44
N GLN A 60 -10.30 20.43 4.90
CA GLN A 60 -11.10 19.83 3.82
C GLN A 60 -12.07 18.77 4.34
N THR A 61 -11.67 18.00 5.36
CA THR A 61 -12.49 16.96 5.97
C THR A 61 -12.02 16.62 7.39
N GLN A 62 -12.96 16.24 8.26
CA GLN A 62 -12.67 15.62 9.57
C GLN A 62 -12.92 14.10 9.55
N ASP A 63 -13.41 13.58 8.43
CA ASP A 63 -13.70 12.17 8.26
C ASP A 63 -12.43 11.40 7.87
N VAL A 64 -11.94 10.59 8.81
CA VAL A 64 -10.75 9.73 8.62
C VAL A 64 -11.03 8.63 7.61
N GLN A 65 -12.27 8.10 7.55
CA GLN A 65 -12.64 7.08 6.57
C GLN A 65 -12.56 7.65 5.15
N LEU A 66 -13.03 8.89 4.96
CA LEU A 66 -12.86 9.57 3.67
C LEU A 66 -11.39 9.75 3.28
N VAL A 67 -10.51 10.07 4.24
CA VAL A 67 -9.06 10.17 3.96
C VAL A 67 -8.50 8.81 3.52
N LEU A 68 -8.86 7.73 4.23
CA LEU A 68 -8.45 6.37 3.89
C LEU A 68 -8.95 5.95 2.50
N GLU A 69 -10.23 6.18 2.20
CA GLU A 69 -10.81 5.91 0.88
C GLU A 69 -10.06 6.65 -0.23
N VAL A 70 -9.76 7.93 -0.03
CA VAL A 70 -9.05 8.73 -1.03
C VAL A 70 -7.60 8.29 -1.19
N LEU A 71 -6.90 7.93 -0.10
CA LEU A 71 -5.53 7.38 -0.19
C LEU A 71 -5.48 6.07 -0.98
N LYS A 72 -6.51 5.22 -0.89
CA LYS A 72 -6.61 3.97 -1.66
C LYS A 72 -6.72 4.21 -3.17
N LEU A 73 -7.15 5.39 -3.59
CA LEU A 73 -7.21 5.75 -5.01
C LEU A 73 -5.87 6.18 -5.57
N SER A 74 -4.87 6.45 -4.73
CA SER A 74 -3.59 7.01 -5.18
C SER A 74 -2.65 5.94 -5.75
N ASP A 75 -2.03 6.25 -6.88
CA ASP A 75 -0.96 5.46 -7.48
C ASP A 75 0.40 5.66 -6.78
N LEU A 76 0.56 6.77 -6.04
CA LEU A 76 1.82 7.15 -5.38
C LEU A 76 2.04 6.40 -4.06
N VAL A 77 0.95 6.10 -3.36
CA VAL A 77 0.99 5.46 -2.04
C VAL A 77 0.34 4.08 -2.07
N GLU A 78 0.64 3.30 -1.05
CA GLU A 78 -0.08 2.07 -0.73
C GLU A 78 -0.62 2.15 0.70
N VAL A 79 -1.80 1.57 0.90
CA VAL A 79 -2.53 1.57 2.17
C VAL A 79 -2.66 0.14 2.65
N ARG A 80 -2.31 -0.10 3.91
CA ARG A 80 -2.51 -1.37 4.60
C ARG A 80 -3.14 -1.11 5.96
N ASP A 81 -4.28 -1.74 6.20
CA ASP A 81 -5.11 -1.53 7.40
C ASP A 81 -5.41 -0.05 7.63
N SER A 82 -4.80 0.55 8.66
CA SER A 82 -4.93 1.97 9.03
C SER A 82 -3.64 2.77 8.81
N TYR A 83 -2.75 2.29 7.95
CA TYR A 83 -1.45 2.91 7.67
C TYR A 83 -1.24 3.12 6.18
N VAL A 84 -0.38 4.08 5.86
CA VAL A 84 -0.04 4.45 4.51
C VAL A 84 1.47 4.62 4.38
N ARG A 85 2.02 4.24 3.22
CA ARG A 85 3.42 4.51 2.85
C ARG A 85 3.55 4.77 1.36
N LEU A 86 4.73 5.20 0.93
CA LEU A 86 5.07 5.28 -0.48
C LEU A 86 5.06 3.89 -1.14
N ARG A 87 4.57 3.80 -2.38
CA ARG A 87 4.59 2.57 -3.16
C ARG A 87 6.00 2.27 -3.71
N ASN A 88 6.21 1.05 -4.23
CA ASN A 88 7.37 0.66 -5.04
C ASN A 88 8.73 0.85 -4.33
N GLY A 89 8.76 0.75 -3.00
CA GLY A 89 10.00 0.89 -2.24
C GLY A 89 10.56 2.32 -2.16
N GLN A 90 9.85 3.32 -2.71
CA GLN A 90 10.33 4.72 -2.71
C GLN A 90 10.53 5.30 -1.30
N TRP A 91 9.93 4.67 -0.28
CA TRP A 91 10.13 5.01 1.13
C TRP A 91 11.56 4.75 1.63
N GLN A 92 12.31 3.82 1.05
CA GLN A 92 13.63 3.41 1.56
C GLN A 92 14.64 4.57 1.60
N GLY A 93 14.55 5.52 0.67
CA GLY A 93 15.44 6.68 0.61
C GLY A 93 15.05 7.84 1.54
N VAL A 94 13.86 7.79 2.14
CA VAL A 94 13.32 8.88 2.98
C VAL A 94 13.18 8.47 4.45
N VAL A 95 13.13 7.18 4.77
CA VAL A 95 13.16 6.68 6.14
C VAL A 95 14.47 7.09 6.84
N LEU A 96 14.36 7.42 8.12
CA LEU A 96 15.51 7.80 8.94
C LEU A 96 16.18 6.56 9.55
N PRO A 97 17.51 6.58 9.79
CA PRO A 97 18.23 5.43 10.36
C PRO A 97 17.80 5.11 11.80
N ASP A 98 17.22 6.08 12.52
CA ASP A 98 16.69 5.95 13.88
C ASP A 98 15.18 5.67 13.92
N ALA A 99 14.58 5.29 12.78
CA ALA A 99 13.15 4.99 12.70
C ALA A 99 12.75 3.83 13.62
N THR A 100 11.56 3.93 14.21
CA THR A 100 11.02 2.90 15.09
C THR A 100 10.78 1.59 14.32
N PRO A 101 11.01 0.42 14.93
CA PRO A 101 10.71 -0.85 14.28
C PRO A 101 9.24 -0.92 13.91
N THR A 102 8.97 -1.49 12.73
CA THR A 102 7.62 -1.67 12.25
C THR A 102 6.83 -2.63 13.12
N VAL A 103 5.62 -2.24 13.51
CA VAL A 103 4.68 -3.07 14.28
C VAL A 103 3.91 -4.07 13.42
N PHE A 104 4.03 -3.99 12.10
CA PHE A 104 3.42 -4.93 11.17
C PHE A 104 4.23 -6.21 11.07
N GLU A 105 3.64 -7.32 11.48
CA GLU A 105 4.02 -8.63 10.99
C GLU A 105 3.70 -8.67 9.48
N GLU A 106 4.73 -8.88 8.66
CA GLU A 106 4.49 -9.46 7.35
C GLU A 106 3.91 -10.83 7.61
N THR A 107 2.64 -11.04 7.30
CA THR A 107 2.13 -12.38 7.15
C THR A 107 2.96 -12.99 6.03
N ASN A 108 3.96 -13.77 6.43
CA ASN A 108 4.76 -14.58 5.55
C ASN A 108 3.78 -15.63 5.00
N VAL A 109 3.05 -15.27 3.93
CA VAL A 109 2.47 -16.27 3.04
C VAL A 109 3.65 -16.85 2.27
N GLU A 110 4.45 -17.65 2.98
CA GLU A 110 5.22 -18.71 2.35
C GLU A 110 4.22 -19.53 1.54
N GLY A 111 4.43 -19.54 0.23
CA GLY A 111 3.65 -20.35 -0.67
C GLY A 111 3.91 -21.82 -0.37
N ASP A 112 3.09 -22.41 0.49
CA ASP A 112 2.66 -23.80 0.33
C ASP A 112 1.84 -23.85 -0.97
N ILE A 113 2.53 -23.94 -2.10
CA ILE A 113 1.96 -24.51 -3.32
C ILE A 113 2.27 -26.00 -3.22
N ASP A 114 1.39 -26.74 -2.55
CA ASP A 114 1.24 -28.17 -2.83
C ASP A 114 0.66 -28.27 -4.25
N GLU A 115 1.54 -28.32 -5.25
CA GLU A 115 1.23 -28.88 -6.57
C GLU A 115 1.06 -30.40 -6.35
N GLU A 116 -0.15 -30.81 -5.97
CA GLU A 116 -0.57 -32.20 -6.15
C GLU A 116 -0.72 -32.44 -7.65
N ASP A 117 0.28 -33.13 -8.24
CA ASP A 117 0.22 -33.68 -9.59
C ASP A 117 -0.99 -34.64 -9.71
N GLU A 118 -2.11 -34.13 -10.18
CA GLU A 118 -3.11 -34.93 -10.89
C GLU A 118 -2.54 -35.29 -12.26
N ASP A 119 -1.93 -36.47 -12.41
CA ASP A 119 -1.98 -37.31 -13.63
C ASP A 119 -0.99 -38.49 -13.54
N ASP A 120 -1.38 -39.59 -12.89
CA ASP A 120 -0.90 -40.92 -13.31
C ASP A 120 -1.87 -42.04 -12.89
N VAL A 121 -3.11 -41.97 -13.38
CA VAL A 121 -4.03 -43.12 -13.36
C VAL A 121 -3.76 -43.99 -14.58
N VAL A 122 -2.59 -44.63 -14.63
CA VAL A 122 -2.35 -45.70 -15.61
C VAL A 122 -3.13 -46.93 -15.16
N PHE A 123 -4.31 -47.09 -15.77
CA PHE A 123 -5.16 -48.26 -15.69
C PHE A 123 -4.35 -49.54 -15.97
N VAL A 124 -4.36 -50.45 -15.00
CA VAL A 124 -3.68 -51.75 -15.05
C VAL A 124 -4.56 -52.80 -15.76
N MET A 125 -3.91 -53.56 -16.65
CA MET A 125 -4.24 -54.90 -17.16
C MET A 125 -5.38 -55.07 -18.18
N HIS A 126 -5.05 -55.66 -19.34
CA HIS A 126 -5.16 -57.12 -19.50
C HIS A 126 -4.28 -57.67 -20.64
N GLU A 127 -3.78 -58.86 -20.36
CA GLU A 127 -2.88 -59.75 -21.08
C GLU A 127 -3.57 -60.49 -22.25
N THR A 128 -2.85 -60.85 -23.33
CA THR A 128 -2.61 -62.25 -23.80
C THR A 128 -2.06 -62.38 -25.23
N LYS A 129 -1.01 -63.23 -25.32
CA LYS A 129 -0.51 -64.12 -26.42
C LYS A 129 0.08 -63.50 -27.70
N GLN A 130 1.38 -63.70 -27.98
CA GLN A 130 2.02 -64.88 -28.62
C GLN A 130 1.37 -65.31 -29.94
N SER A 131 2.03 -65.05 -31.07
CA SER A 131 2.67 -66.09 -31.91
C SER A 131 3.58 -65.47 -32.98
#